data_AF-A0A928GLH2-F1
#
_entry.id   AF-A0A928GLH2-F1
#
_cell.length_a   1.000
_cell.length_b   1.000
_cell.length_c   1.000
_cell.angle_alpha   90.00
_cell.angle_beta   90.00
_cell.angle_gamma   90.00
#
_symmetry.space_group_name_H-M   'P 1'
#
loop_
_entity.id
_entity.type
_entity.pdbx_description
1 polymer ?
#
loop_
_entity_poly.entity_id
_entity_poly.type
_entity_poly.pdbx_seq_one_letter_code
_entity_poly.pdbx_strand_id
1 'polypeptide(L)'
;MSSNLKLFISVLLVSCVSNVYGQFIIQKELSLDNLSKSWSDYQQDTKYNLTDFSRRCFKDTISVAEMKEAFYKNKDVKFTVSPYAGLDSVKRTGTIGESVMILSPLRNHPKKEVRECRGVWNRFGTVSLVDLLDKNGVSQQTLLKKIKDDELKKMMNGEIITLRAPRWYMGYVLSLVASMEIYLDGKLMGKSPSVYYSDFFAYANHYSNVLDGEWYHDVSGGARLLGALQNINTMMHAGTSDKTFSVLLYTKTYPRSTKVTYTIDLLLPDNPDKETDALFMSLKRFVESLPSNSFAPYFTTDMRLMTGRYYKVTVNKCGWLIQDYLDL
;
A
#
# COMPACT_ATOMS: atom_id res chain seq x y z
N MET A 1 -23.09 11.95 13.92
CA MET A 1 -22.25 10.77 13.60
C MET A 1 -21.21 10.43 14.69
N SER A 2 -21.09 11.19 15.80
CA SER A 2 -20.11 10.89 16.87
C SER A 2 -20.57 9.89 17.93
N SER A 3 -21.87 9.55 18.01
CA SER A 3 -22.40 8.65 19.04
C SER A 3 -22.09 7.17 18.78
N ASN A 4 -22.12 6.73 17.51
CA ASN A 4 -21.89 5.33 17.16
C ASN A 4 -20.41 4.92 17.27
N LEU A 5 -19.47 5.85 17.06
CA LEU A 5 -18.03 5.59 17.23
C LEU A 5 -17.64 5.51 18.72
N LYS A 6 -18.20 6.40 19.55
CA LYS A 6 -18.05 6.30 21.01
C LYS A 6 -18.59 4.97 21.53
N LEU A 7 -19.73 4.50 21.03
CA LEU A 7 -20.29 3.21 21.41
C LEU A 7 -19.41 2.03 20.96
N PHE A 8 -18.84 2.09 19.75
CA PHE A 8 -17.92 1.06 19.23
C PHE A 8 -16.64 0.95 20.10
N ILE A 9 -16.10 2.09 20.55
CA ILE A 9 -14.92 2.15 21.43
C ILE A 9 -15.29 1.81 22.90
N SER A 10 -16.51 2.14 23.34
CA SER A 10 -16.96 1.88 24.73
C SER A 10 -17.29 0.41 24.99
N VAL A 11 -17.74 -0.34 23.97
CA VAL A 11 -17.99 -1.79 24.10
C VAL A 11 -16.68 -2.60 24.14
N LEU A 12 -15.55 -2.00 23.74
CA LEU A 12 -14.21 -2.62 23.76
C LEU A 12 -13.48 -2.56 25.12
N LEU A 13 -14.07 -1.96 26.16
CA LEU A 13 -13.35 -1.66 27.40
C LEU A 13 -14.16 -1.95 28.67
N VAL A 14 -14.07 -3.18 29.18
CA VAL A 14 -14.07 -3.43 30.63
C VAL A 14 -13.11 -4.57 30.97
N SER A 15 -12.18 -4.25 31.88
CA SER A 15 -11.38 -5.10 32.77
C SER A 15 -10.03 -5.70 32.32
N CYS A 16 -9.01 -5.19 33.04
CA CYS A 16 -7.77 -5.85 33.48
C CYS A 16 -6.55 -5.79 32.55
N VAL A 17 -5.86 -4.65 32.63
CA VAL A 17 -4.42 -4.51 32.39
C VAL A 17 -3.68 -5.46 33.35
N SER A 18 -3.23 -6.60 32.84
CA SER A 18 -2.29 -7.49 33.53
C SER A 18 -1.03 -7.57 32.67
N ASN A 19 0.12 -7.28 33.27
CA ASN A 19 1.45 -7.23 32.65
C ASN A 19 1.81 -8.50 31.86
N VAL A 20 1.62 -8.49 30.54
CA VAL A 20 2.30 -9.41 29.60
C VAL A 20 2.79 -8.58 28.41
N TYR A 21 3.93 -7.92 28.61
CA TYR A 21 4.69 -7.27 27.55
C TYR A 21 5.37 -8.34 26.69
N GLY A 22 5.13 -8.31 25.38
CA GLY A 22 5.90 -9.16 24.48
C GLY A 22 5.46 -9.25 23.03
N GLN A 23 5.03 -8.14 22.40
CA GLN A 23 5.28 -7.96 20.94
C GLN A 23 5.06 -6.56 20.37
N PHE A 24 4.54 -5.58 21.10
CA PHE A 24 4.64 -4.16 20.69
C PHE A 24 4.51 -3.23 21.89
N ILE A 25 5.49 -2.34 22.11
CA ILE A 25 5.31 -1.18 23.00
C ILE A 25 4.59 -0.14 22.15
N ILE A 26 3.31 0.09 22.42
CA ILE A 26 2.63 1.28 21.96
C ILE A 26 3.33 2.48 22.62
N GLN A 27 4.26 3.13 21.91
CA GLN A 27 4.96 4.29 22.43
C GLN A 27 4.00 5.48 22.49
N LYS A 28 3.49 5.74 23.70
CA LYS A 28 2.95 7.00 24.26
C LYS A 28 1.82 7.77 23.55
N GLU A 29 1.60 7.68 22.24
CA GLU A 29 0.66 8.56 21.52
C GLU A 29 -0.66 7.92 21.09
N LEU A 30 -0.73 6.59 21.01
CA LEU A 30 -1.98 5.84 20.80
C LEU A 30 -2.70 5.64 22.15
N SER A 31 -2.98 6.72 22.87
CA SER A 31 -4.05 6.67 23.87
C SER A 31 -5.37 6.36 23.13
N LEU A 32 -6.24 5.55 23.72
CA LEU A 32 -7.52 5.17 23.12
C LEU A 32 -8.37 6.39 22.72
N ASP A 33 -8.21 7.51 23.43
CA ASP A 33 -8.85 8.79 23.13
C ASP A 33 -8.37 9.40 21.79
N ASN A 34 -7.11 9.18 21.41
CA ASN A 34 -6.53 9.68 20.16
C ASN A 34 -6.95 8.87 18.93
N LEU A 35 -7.29 7.58 19.07
CA LEU A 35 -7.70 6.73 17.93
C LEU A 35 -8.94 7.27 17.20
N SER A 36 -9.92 7.78 17.95
CA SER A 36 -11.15 8.34 17.38
C SER A 36 -10.89 9.62 16.57
N LYS A 37 -9.94 10.44 17.03
CA LYS A 37 -9.49 11.65 16.34
C LYS A 37 -8.70 11.27 15.09
N SER A 38 -7.69 10.40 15.22
CA SER A 38 -6.90 9.89 14.09
C SER A 38 -7.78 9.27 13.01
N TRP A 39 -8.84 8.55 13.40
CA TRP A 39 -9.80 7.99 12.45
C TRP A 39 -10.53 9.09 11.66
N SER A 40 -10.99 10.14 12.35
CA SER A 40 -11.68 11.27 11.71
C SER A 40 -10.77 12.01 10.73
N ASP A 41 -9.52 12.25 11.13
CA ASP A 41 -8.51 12.93 10.32
C ASP A 41 -8.15 12.09 9.08
N TYR A 42 -7.89 10.79 9.28
CA TYR A 42 -7.63 9.85 8.18
C TYR A 42 -8.80 9.77 7.19
N GLN A 43 -10.05 9.75 7.67
CA GLN A 43 -11.21 9.78 6.78
C GLN A 43 -11.28 11.08 5.98
N GLN A 44 -10.95 12.23 6.58
CA GLN A 44 -10.91 13.49 5.85
C GLN A 44 -9.85 13.48 4.75
N ASP A 45 -8.65 12.96 5.05
CA ASP A 45 -7.52 12.89 4.13
C ASP A 45 -7.74 11.91 2.96
N THR A 46 -8.47 10.82 3.21
CA THR A 46 -8.72 9.77 2.20
C THR A 46 -9.99 9.97 1.38
N LYS A 47 -10.99 10.70 1.90
CA LYS A 47 -12.31 10.91 1.26
C LYS A 47 -12.26 11.46 -0.16
N TYR A 48 -11.38 12.43 -0.41
CA TYR A 48 -11.28 13.10 -1.72
C TYR A 48 -10.29 12.44 -2.68
N ASN A 49 -9.51 11.50 -2.16
CA ASN A 49 -8.18 11.22 -2.66
C ASN A 49 -8.16 9.87 -3.42
N LEU A 50 -9.05 8.95 -3.05
CA LEU A 50 -9.06 7.58 -3.59
C LEU A 50 -10.09 7.36 -4.69
N THR A 51 -11.26 8.02 -4.69
CA THR A 51 -12.36 7.60 -5.55
C THR A 51 -12.29 8.13 -6.98
N ASP A 52 -11.97 9.42 -7.16
CA ASP A 52 -12.01 10.05 -8.49
C ASP A 52 -10.73 9.80 -9.28
N PHE A 53 -9.57 9.85 -8.62
CA PHE A 53 -8.28 9.54 -9.24
C PHE A 53 -8.22 8.08 -9.68
N SER A 54 -8.54 7.14 -8.78
CA SER A 54 -8.44 5.70 -9.10
C SER A 54 -9.39 5.29 -10.22
N ARG A 55 -10.62 5.82 -10.25
CA ARG A 55 -11.60 5.51 -11.32
C ARG A 55 -11.21 6.04 -12.69
N ARG A 56 -10.48 7.16 -12.75
CA ARG A 56 -10.06 7.77 -14.03
C ARG A 56 -8.82 7.11 -14.60
N CYS A 57 -7.86 6.78 -13.73
CA CYS A 57 -6.52 6.38 -14.14
C CYS A 57 -6.28 4.86 -14.11
N PHE A 58 -7.08 4.09 -13.35
CA PHE A 58 -6.91 2.65 -13.21
C PHE A 58 -8.09 1.91 -13.83
N LYS A 59 -7.77 0.91 -14.66
CA LYS A 59 -8.73 0.27 -15.58
C LYS A 59 -9.75 -0.59 -14.85
N ASP A 60 -9.27 -1.37 -13.90
CA ASP A 60 -10.04 -2.35 -13.15
C ASP A 60 -9.35 -2.68 -11.80
N THR A 61 -9.90 -3.66 -11.09
CA THR A 61 -9.38 -4.18 -9.82
C THR A 61 -8.96 -5.62 -10.00
N ILE A 62 -7.82 -6.01 -9.42
CA ILE A 62 -7.38 -7.40 -9.37
C ILE A 62 -8.40 -8.20 -8.58
N SER A 63 -8.95 -9.25 -9.18
CA SER A 63 -9.98 -10.06 -8.55
C SER A 63 -9.43 -10.89 -7.38
N VAL A 64 -10.29 -11.25 -6.43
CA VAL A 64 -9.92 -12.11 -5.30
C VAL A 64 -9.38 -13.47 -5.79
N ALA A 65 -9.88 -13.98 -6.91
CA ALA A 65 -9.39 -15.22 -7.52
C ALA A 65 -7.94 -15.08 -8.00
N GLU A 66 -7.63 -14.02 -8.75
CA GLU A 66 -6.26 -13.69 -9.18
C GLU A 66 -5.33 -13.52 -7.98
N MET A 67 -5.80 -12.85 -6.92
CA MET A 67 -5.02 -12.67 -5.70
C MET A 67 -4.69 -14.01 -5.01
N LYS A 68 -5.67 -14.91 -4.88
CA LYS A 68 -5.42 -16.25 -4.30
C LYS A 68 -4.44 -17.05 -5.14
N GLU A 69 -4.60 -17.05 -6.46
CA GLU A 69 -3.65 -17.72 -7.37
C GLU A 69 -2.23 -17.14 -7.22
N ALA A 70 -2.13 -15.82 -7.18
CA ALA A 70 -0.88 -15.10 -7.01
C ALA A 70 -0.18 -15.47 -5.70
N PHE A 71 -0.92 -15.65 -4.59
CA PHE A 71 -0.35 -16.11 -3.33
C PHE A 71 0.30 -17.49 -3.46
N TYR A 72 -0.43 -18.51 -3.92
CA TYR A 72 0.11 -19.86 -4.02
C TYR A 72 1.28 -19.96 -5.00
N LYS A 73 1.26 -19.15 -6.07
CA LYS A 73 2.34 -19.09 -7.05
C LYS A 73 3.61 -18.40 -6.52
N ASN A 74 3.48 -17.37 -5.67
CA ASN A 74 4.58 -16.44 -5.40
C ASN A 74 5.00 -16.32 -3.93
N LYS A 75 4.29 -16.90 -2.95
CA LYS A 75 4.58 -16.70 -1.51
C LYS A 75 6.01 -17.07 -1.07
N ASP A 76 6.67 -17.99 -1.79
CA ASP A 76 8.05 -18.43 -1.52
C ASP A 76 9.05 -17.96 -2.60
N VAL A 77 8.61 -17.11 -3.53
CA VAL A 77 9.43 -16.66 -4.67
C VAL A 77 10.24 -15.42 -4.28
N LYS A 78 11.54 -15.46 -4.56
CA LYS A 78 12.42 -14.28 -4.45
C LYS A 78 12.48 -13.54 -5.78
N PHE A 79 11.94 -12.32 -5.81
CA PHE A 79 12.01 -11.45 -6.98
C PHE A 79 13.39 -10.81 -7.10
N THR A 80 14.13 -11.16 -8.15
CA THR A 80 15.48 -10.64 -8.42
C THR A 80 15.50 -9.45 -9.39
N VAL A 81 14.44 -9.30 -10.19
CA VAL A 81 14.27 -8.17 -11.11
C VAL A 81 13.89 -6.93 -10.30
N SER A 82 14.48 -5.79 -10.61
CA SER A 82 14.12 -4.53 -9.96
C SER A 82 12.66 -4.15 -10.23
N PRO A 83 11.89 -3.63 -9.23
CA PRO A 83 10.53 -3.11 -9.47
C PRO A 83 10.51 -1.86 -10.37
N TYR A 84 11.69 -1.31 -10.70
CA TYR A 84 11.88 -0.19 -11.62
C TYR A 84 12.25 -0.63 -13.05
N ALA A 85 12.34 -1.94 -13.29
CA ALA A 85 12.78 -2.46 -14.58
C ALA A 85 11.76 -2.15 -15.68
N GLY A 86 12.23 -1.59 -16.80
CA GLY A 86 11.39 -1.29 -17.97
C GLY A 86 10.45 -0.10 -17.82
N LEU A 87 10.55 0.68 -16.75
CA LEU A 87 9.71 1.86 -16.50
C LEU A 87 10.55 3.12 -16.36
N ASP A 88 10.11 4.23 -16.97
CA ASP A 88 10.72 5.53 -16.74
C ASP A 88 10.69 5.87 -15.25
N SER A 89 11.76 6.50 -14.77
CA SER A 89 11.96 6.77 -13.34
C SER A 89 12.04 8.27 -13.09
N VAL A 90 11.61 8.67 -11.90
CA VAL A 90 11.78 10.03 -11.37
C VAL A 90 12.80 9.95 -10.24
N LYS A 91 13.95 10.58 -10.46
CA LYS A 91 14.97 10.77 -9.45
C LYS A 91 14.42 11.69 -8.36
N ARG A 92 14.49 11.24 -7.10
CA ARG A 92 14.28 12.08 -5.92
C ARG A 92 15.59 12.19 -5.15
N THR A 93 15.79 13.32 -4.48
CA THR A 93 16.92 13.53 -3.56
C THR A 93 16.45 13.26 -2.13
N GLY A 94 17.33 12.70 -1.29
CA GLY A 94 17.05 12.41 0.13
C GLY A 94 16.64 10.95 0.40
N THR A 95 15.97 10.72 1.53
CA THR A 95 15.56 9.40 2.05
C THR A 95 14.29 8.82 1.40
N ILE A 96 13.73 9.51 0.41
CA ILE A 96 12.47 9.14 -0.24
C ILE A 96 12.75 8.23 -1.45
N GLY A 97 12.03 7.12 -1.56
CA GLY A 97 12.18 6.18 -2.66
C GLY A 97 11.93 6.81 -4.03
N GLU A 98 12.69 6.37 -5.05
CA GLU A 98 12.49 6.75 -6.45
C GLU A 98 11.07 6.39 -6.90
N SER A 99 10.52 7.13 -7.85
CA SER A 99 9.19 6.86 -8.41
C SER A 99 9.29 6.35 -9.84
N VAL A 100 8.29 5.63 -10.33
CA VAL A 100 8.18 5.19 -11.73
C VAL A 100 7.01 5.86 -12.43
N MET A 101 7.13 6.10 -13.73
CA MET A 101 6.03 6.56 -14.59
C MET A 101 5.45 5.34 -15.32
N ILE A 102 4.16 5.05 -15.09
CA ILE A 102 3.49 3.88 -15.67
C ILE A 102 2.96 4.12 -17.09
N LEU A 103 3.06 5.37 -17.55
CA LEU A 103 2.91 5.79 -18.94
C LEU A 103 4.12 6.65 -19.30
N SER A 104 5.10 6.04 -19.97
CA SER A 104 6.34 6.73 -20.32
C SER A 104 6.08 7.89 -21.30
N PRO A 105 6.53 9.11 -20.99
CA PRO A 105 6.58 10.23 -21.94
C PRO A 105 7.34 9.91 -23.23
N LEU A 106 8.33 9.01 -23.16
CA LEU A 106 9.17 8.61 -24.28
C LEU A 106 8.48 7.67 -25.26
N ARG A 107 7.38 7.02 -24.85
CA ARG A 107 6.72 5.95 -25.63
C ARG A 107 6.33 6.39 -27.05
N ASN A 108 5.95 7.66 -27.21
CA ASN A 108 5.48 8.20 -28.49
C ASN A 108 6.58 8.96 -29.26
N HIS A 109 7.84 8.87 -28.84
CA HIS A 109 8.93 9.57 -29.49
C HIS A 109 9.11 9.14 -30.96
N PRO A 110 9.40 10.04 -31.91
CA PRO A 110 9.59 9.67 -33.32
C PRO A 110 10.75 8.71 -33.55
N LYS A 111 11.86 8.89 -32.82
CA LYS A 111 13.06 8.03 -32.91
C LYS A 111 12.87 6.77 -32.08
N LYS A 112 12.94 5.61 -32.75
CA LYS A 112 12.81 4.27 -32.14
C LYS A 112 13.83 4.05 -31.01
N GLU A 113 15.07 4.44 -31.23
CA GLU A 113 16.18 4.36 -30.26
C GLU A 113 15.87 5.09 -28.93
N VAL A 114 15.10 6.18 -28.95
CA VAL A 114 14.65 6.87 -27.73
C VAL A 114 13.48 6.15 -27.08
N ARG A 115 12.53 5.63 -27.88
CA ARG A 115 11.36 4.87 -27.38
C ARG A 115 11.75 3.58 -26.64
N GLU A 116 12.88 2.98 -27.03
CA GLU A 116 13.40 1.75 -26.44
C GLU A 116 14.26 2.00 -25.19
N CYS A 117 14.55 3.27 -24.88
CA CYS A 117 15.25 3.64 -23.66
C CYS A 117 14.28 3.88 -22.49
N ARG A 118 14.77 3.63 -21.29
CA ARG A 118 14.19 4.10 -20.03
C ARG A 118 14.68 5.52 -19.74
N GLY A 119 13.76 6.45 -19.58
CA GLY A 119 14.06 7.82 -19.14
C GLY A 119 14.28 7.92 -17.64
N VAL A 120 15.31 8.66 -17.23
CA VAL A 120 15.49 9.12 -15.84
C VAL A 120 15.20 10.61 -15.81
N TRP A 121 14.18 10.99 -15.06
CA TRP A 121 13.65 12.35 -15.01
C TRP A 121 13.94 12.99 -13.66
N ASN A 122 14.25 14.28 -13.65
CA ASN A 122 14.32 15.10 -12.46
C ASN A 122 13.06 15.98 -12.37
N ARG A 123 12.46 16.08 -11.17
CA ARG A 123 11.25 16.89 -10.90
C ARG A 123 11.48 18.07 -9.95
N PHE A 124 12.73 18.41 -9.62
CA PHE A 124 13.00 19.62 -8.85
C PHE A 124 12.88 20.87 -9.71
N GLY A 125 11.77 21.60 -9.56
CA GLY A 125 11.47 22.79 -10.35
C GLY A 125 10.89 22.41 -11.71
N THR A 126 11.66 22.60 -12.78
CA THR A 126 11.25 22.21 -14.14
C THR A 126 11.58 20.76 -14.40
N VAL A 127 10.60 19.99 -14.91
CA VAL A 127 10.83 18.59 -15.28
C VAL A 127 11.88 18.53 -16.37
N SER A 128 12.91 17.70 -16.15
CA SER A 128 14.02 17.53 -17.10
C SER A 128 14.40 16.07 -17.22
N LEU A 129 14.75 15.64 -18.43
CA LEU A 129 15.33 14.33 -18.68
C LEU A 129 16.83 14.40 -18.39
N VAL A 130 17.29 13.66 -17.39
CA VAL A 130 18.70 13.68 -16.94
C VAL A 130 19.51 12.49 -17.42
N ASP A 131 18.84 11.39 -17.79
CA ASP A 131 19.51 10.23 -18.37
C ASP A 131 18.55 9.43 -19.28
N LEU A 132 19.14 8.66 -20.19
CA LEU A 132 18.49 7.62 -20.99
C LEU A 132 19.26 6.33 -20.79
N LEU A 133 18.57 5.28 -20.37
CA LEU A 133 19.18 3.99 -20.10
C LEU A 133 18.65 2.97 -21.09
N ASP A 134 19.53 2.20 -21.72
CA ASP A 134 19.10 1.11 -22.60
C ASP A 134 18.48 -0.06 -21.81
N LYS A 135 18.07 -1.11 -22.51
CA LYS A 135 17.51 -2.34 -21.91
C LYS A 135 18.42 -3.03 -20.88
N ASN A 136 19.72 -2.76 -20.93
CA ASN A 136 20.73 -3.31 -20.02
C ASN A 136 21.06 -2.33 -18.89
N GLY A 137 20.42 -1.15 -18.85
CA GLY A 137 20.70 -0.12 -17.86
C GLY A 137 21.92 0.76 -18.19
N VAL A 138 22.45 0.69 -19.42
CA VAL A 138 23.63 1.47 -19.83
C VAL A 138 23.21 2.87 -20.32
N SER A 139 23.86 3.90 -19.79
CA SER A 139 23.57 5.30 -20.11
C SER A 139 23.90 5.67 -21.56
N GLN A 140 22.96 6.36 -22.20
CA GLN A 140 22.94 6.77 -23.61
C GLN A 140 23.12 8.29 -23.75
N GLN A 141 24.17 8.85 -23.14
CA GLN A 141 24.42 10.30 -23.11
C GLN A 141 24.50 10.96 -24.50
N THR A 142 25.05 10.26 -25.48
CA THR A 142 25.12 10.75 -26.87
C THR A 142 23.74 10.88 -27.51
N LEU A 143 22.82 9.97 -27.17
CA LEU A 143 21.43 10.03 -27.64
C LEU A 143 20.68 11.16 -26.91
N LEU A 144 20.86 11.29 -25.60
CA LEU A 144 20.26 12.33 -24.78
C LEU A 144 20.59 13.73 -25.29
N LYS A 145 21.87 14.02 -25.60
CA LYS A 145 22.33 15.31 -26.13
C LYS A 145 21.70 15.69 -27.48
N LYS A 146 21.14 14.72 -28.22
CA LYS A 146 20.48 14.96 -29.51
C LYS A 146 18.99 15.28 -29.37
N ILE A 147 18.42 15.19 -28.16
CA ILE A 147 17.02 15.53 -27.90
C ILE A 147 16.96 17.01 -27.55
N LYS A 148 16.14 17.78 -28.27
CA LYS A 148 15.98 19.21 -28.02
C LYS A 148 15.04 19.46 -26.84
N ASP A 149 15.22 20.56 -26.13
CA ASP A 149 14.36 20.94 -25.00
C ASP A 149 12.87 21.05 -25.39
N ASP A 150 12.57 21.61 -26.56
CA ASP A 150 11.19 21.68 -27.07
C ASP A 150 10.59 20.30 -27.38
N GLU A 151 11.42 19.31 -27.73
CA GLU A 151 10.97 17.92 -27.88
C GLU A 151 10.64 17.32 -26.50
N LEU A 152 11.47 17.58 -25.48
CA LEU A 152 11.23 17.11 -24.11
C LEU A 152 9.93 17.68 -23.53
N LYS A 153 9.68 18.99 -23.73
CA LYS A 153 8.42 19.63 -23.29
C LYS A 153 7.21 18.96 -23.93
N LYS A 154 7.27 18.67 -25.23
CA LYS A 154 6.20 17.97 -25.95
C LYS A 154 5.99 16.55 -25.45
N MET A 155 7.06 15.82 -25.11
CA MET A 155 6.95 14.46 -24.55
C MET A 155 6.20 14.45 -23.22
N MET A 156 6.42 15.46 -22.39
CA MET A 156 5.78 15.58 -21.09
C MET A 156 4.31 16.02 -21.16
N ASN A 157 3.84 16.56 -22.29
CA ASN A 157 2.47 17.09 -22.42
C ASN A 157 1.40 16.01 -22.21
N GLY A 158 0.38 16.34 -21.43
CA GLY A 158 -0.72 15.45 -21.08
C GLY A 158 -0.63 14.93 -19.64
N GLU A 159 -1.27 13.79 -19.41
CA GLU A 159 -1.37 13.16 -18.08
C GLU A 159 -0.20 12.24 -17.81
N ILE A 160 0.53 12.50 -16.72
CA ILE A 160 1.64 11.67 -16.26
C ILE A 160 1.26 11.04 -14.93
N ILE A 161 1.12 9.71 -14.93
CA ILE A 161 0.84 8.93 -13.73
C ILE A 161 2.15 8.38 -13.17
N THR A 162 2.38 8.62 -11.88
CA THR A 162 3.61 8.24 -11.19
C THR A 162 3.29 7.39 -9.97
N LEU A 163 4.04 6.30 -9.77
CA LEU A 163 3.98 5.43 -8.60
C LEU A 163 5.25 5.60 -7.76
N ARG A 164 5.10 5.92 -6.47
CA ARG A 164 6.24 6.16 -5.57
C ARG A 164 6.77 4.88 -4.94
N ALA A 165 8.09 4.70 -4.94
CA ALA A 165 8.76 3.60 -4.25
C ALA A 165 8.16 2.22 -4.56
N PRO A 166 7.97 1.82 -5.83
CA PRO A 166 7.33 0.54 -6.15
C PRO A 166 8.06 -0.66 -5.52
N ARG A 167 7.29 -1.68 -5.11
CA ARG A 167 7.79 -2.96 -4.57
C ARG A 167 7.10 -4.15 -5.20
N TRP A 168 7.79 -5.28 -5.19
CA TRP A 168 7.20 -6.56 -5.55
C TRP A 168 6.28 -7.06 -4.45
N TYR A 169 5.10 -7.57 -4.83
CA TYR A 169 4.15 -8.19 -3.94
C TYR A 169 3.37 -9.28 -4.66
N MET A 170 3.61 -10.53 -4.30
CA MET A 170 2.93 -11.70 -4.88
C MET A 170 2.89 -11.68 -6.42
N GLY A 171 4.00 -11.33 -7.08
CA GLY A 171 4.09 -11.31 -8.55
C GLY A 171 3.63 -10.02 -9.22
N TYR A 172 3.16 -9.03 -8.44
CA TYR A 172 2.83 -7.70 -8.94
C TYR A 172 3.89 -6.69 -8.52
N VAL A 173 4.08 -5.64 -9.32
CA VAL A 173 4.81 -4.43 -8.89
C VAL A 173 3.78 -3.38 -8.50
N LEU A 174 3.83 -2.94 -7.26
CA LEU A 174 2.83 -2.04 -6.70
C LEU A 174 3.41 -0.90 -5.86
N SER A 175 2.58 0.09 -5.59
CA SER A 175 2.88 1.27 -4.80
C SER A 175 1.70 1.65 -3.91
N LEU A 176 2.01 2.23 -2.76
CA LEU A 176 1.03 2.88 -1.87
C LEU A 176 0.52 4.20 -2.42
N VAL A 177 1.40 4.91 -3.11
CA VAL A 177 1.18 6.29 -3.51
C VAL A 177 1.22 6.37 -5.02
N ALA A 178 0.11 6.86 -5.56
CA ALA A 178 -0.01 7.22 -6.94
C ALA A 178 -0.39 8.70 -7.05
N SER A 179 0.13 9.36 -8.06
CA SER A 179 -0.18 10.76 -8.36
C SER A 179 -0.26 10.96 -9.86
N MET A 180 -1.22 11.77 -10.31
CA MET A 180 -1.28 12.29 -11.67
C MET A 180 -0.87 13.75 -11.67
N GLU A 181 -0.06 14.10 -12.65
CA GLU A 181 0.29 15.47 -12.98
C GLU A 181 -0.13 15.73 -14.43
N ILE A 182 -0.65 16.93 -14.71
CA ILE A 182 -1.04 17.35 -16.06
C ILE A 182 -0.06 18.42 -16.50
N TYR A 183 0.60 18.21 -17.64
CA TYR A 183 1.54 19.17 -18.21
C TYR A 183 1.04 19.72 -19.54
N LEU A 184 1.32 21.01 -19.76
CA LEU A 184 1.13 21.70 -21.04
C LEU A 184 2.36 22.54 -21.36
N ASP A 185 2.96 22.29 -22.51
CA ASP A 185 4.22 22.83 -22.99
C ASP A 185 5.34 22.78 -21.93
N GLY A 186 5.45 21.63 -21.26
CA GLY A 186 6.41 21.38 -20.18
C GLY A 186 6.12 22.12 -18.86
N LYS A 187 5.00 22.82 -18.74
CA LYS A 187 4.56 23.47 -17.50
C LYS A 187 3.53 22.61 -16.77
N LEU A 188 3.68 22.48 -15.46
CA LEU A 188 2.70 21.80 -14.62
C LEU A 188 1.42 22.65 -14.53
N MET A 189 0.31 22.10 -14.99
CA MET A 189 -1.00 22.74 -14.99
C MET A 189 -1.87 22.32 -13.81
N GLY A 190 -1.67 21.09 -13.33
CA GLY A 190 -2.47 20.54 -12.24
C GLY A 190 -1.87 19.25 -11.70
N LYS A 191 -2.23 18.92 -10.46
CA LYS A 191 -1.76 17.73 -9.77
C LYS A 191 -2.91 17.12 -8.97
N SER A 192 -3.04 15.80 -9.01
CA SER A 192 -3.97 15.08 -8.15
C SER A 192 -3.52 15.16 -6.68
N PRO A 193 -4.45 15.15 -5.73
CA PRO A 193 -4.06 14.87 -4.35
C PRO A 193 -3.42 13.46 -4.30
N SER A 194 -2.59 13.23 -3.29
CA SER A 194 -1.90 11.95 -3.08
C SER A 194 -2.29 11.42 -1.71
N VAL A 195 -2.58 10.12 -1.62
CA VAL A 195 -2.68 9.41 -0.35
C VAL A 195 -1.32 8.86 -0.02
N TYR A 196 -0.83 9.15 1.18
CA TYR A 196 0.51 8.77 1.60
C TYR A 196 0.57 7.50 2.44
N TYR A 197 -0.59 6.95 2.84
CA TYR A 197 -0.71 5.81 3.74
C TYR A 197 -1.48 4.66 3.11
N SER A 198 -1.05 3.43 3.39
CA SER A 198 -1.67 2.18 2.91
C SER A 198 -3.04 1.90 3.53
N ASP A 199 -3.24 2.33 4.77
CA ASP A 199 -4.41 2.10 5.59
C ASP A 199 -4.41 3.00 6.85
N PHE A 200 -5.51 2.94 7.61
CA PHE A 200 -5.66 3.66 8.86
C PHE A 200 -4.62 3.26 9.91
N PHE A 201 -4.22 1.99 9.97
CA PHE A 201 -3.31 1.50 10.99
C PHE A 201 -1.91 2.04 10.74
N ALA A 202 -1.49 2.12 9.49
CA ALA A 202 -0.29 2.83 9.05
C ALA A 202 -0.33 4.31 9.44
N TYR A 203 -1.44 5.00 9.16
CA TYR A 203 -1.64 6.41 9.56
C TYR A 203 -1.54 6.60 11.07
N ALA A 204 -2.26 5.77 11.84
CA ALA A 204 -2.31 5.86 13.30
C ALA A 204 -0.99 5.45 13.98
N ASN A 205 -0.18 4.64 13.30
CA ASN A 205 1.15 4.22 13.75
C ASN A 205 2.28 5.12 13.19
N HIS A 206 1.96 6.16 12.42
CA HIS A 206 2.96 7.02 11.81
C HIS A 206 3.65 7.89 12.85
N TYR A 207 4.88 7.51 13.23
CA TYR A 207 5.76 8.33 14.07
C TYR A 207 6.71 9.13 13.17
N SER A 208 6.84 10.42 13.43
CA SER A 208 7.44 11.41 12.52
C SER A 208 8.96 11.31 12.28
N ASN A 209 9.66 10.30 12.80
CA ASN A 209 11.14 10.34 12.90
C ASN A 209 11.90 9.03 12.66
N VAL A 210 11.36 8.04 11.95
CA VAL A 210 12.16 6.83 11.63
C VAL A 210 12.69 6.89 10.19
N LEU A 211 14.00 6.69 10.06
CA LEU A 211 14.73 6.72 8.79
C LEU A 211 14.58 5.42 7.97
N ASP A 212 13.67 4.52 8.37
CA ASP A 212 13.56 3.14 7.85
C ASP A 212 12.78 3.04 6.52
N GLY A 213 12.52 4.18 5.88
CA GLY A 213 11.88 4.28 4.56
C GLY A 213 10.35 4.18 4.58
N GLU A 214 9.73 4.60 3.49
CA GLU A 214 8.27 4.80 3.39
C GLU A 214 7.46 3.53 3.70
N TRP A 215 7.95 2.36 3.29
CA TRP A 215 7.22 1.10 3.46
C TRP A 215 7.20 0.56 4.90
N TYR A 216 8.19 0.90 5.74
CA TYR A 216 8.28 0.31 7.08
C TYR A 216 7.08 0.70 7.95
N HIS A 217 6.74 1.98 7.97
CA HIS A 217 5.58 2.50 8.70
C HIS A 217 4.26 2.00 8.10
N ASP A 218 4.19 2.03 6.78
CA ASP A 218 2.95 1.75 6.06
C ASP A 218 2.56 0.27 6.06
N VAL A 219 3.50 -0.64 6.31
CA VAL A 219 3.23 -2.08 6.16
C VAL A 219 3.54 -2.84 7.43
N SER A 220 4.78 -2.77 7.92
CA SER A 220 5.18 -3.48 9.13
C SER A 220 4.49 -2.89 10.37
N GLY A 221 4.49 -1.56 10.49
CA GLY A 221 3.84 -0.84 11.58
C GLY A 221 2.32 -1.02 11.60
N GLY A 222 1.65 -0.75 10.46
CA GLY A 222 0.20 -0.89 10.33
C GLY A 222 -0.31 -2.31 10.60
N ALA A 223 0.32 -3.34 10.02
CA ALA A 223 -0.07 -4.73 10.25
C ALA A 223 0.07 -5.12 11.73
N ARG A 224 1.14 -4.71 12.41
CA ARG A 224 1.31 -4.99 13.84
C ARG A 224 0.28 -4.29 14.71
N LEU A 225 -0.11 -3.05 14.39
CA LEU A 225 -1.18 -2.35 15.10
C LEU A 225 -2.55 -3.04 14.91
N LEU A 226 -2.84 -3.55 13.71
CA LEU A 226 -4.03 -4.38 13.47
C LEU A 226 -4.05 -5.61 14.40
N GLY A 227 -2.91 -6.28 14.57
CA GLY A 227 -2.75 -7.41 15.51
C GLY A 227 -2.96 -7.00 16.97
N ALA A 228 -2.38 -5.87 17.38
CA ALA A 228 -2.55 -5.34 18.74
C ALA A 228 -4.02 -5.02 19.07
N LEU A 229 -4.76 -4.43 18.14
CA LEU A 229 -6.18 -4.14 18.31
C LEU A 229 -7.03 -5.42 18.36
N GLN A 230 -6.70 -6.43 17.56
CA GLN A 230 -7.32 -7.75 17.68
C GLN A 230 -7.05 -8.40 19.04
N ASN A 231 -5.86 -8.21 19.59
CA ASN A 231 -5.52 -8.72 20.91
C ASN A 231 -6.35 -8.05 22.02
N ILE A 232 -6.60 -6.74 21.92
CA ILE A 232 -7.50 -6.03 22.85
C ILE A 232 -8.94 -6.57 22.74
N ASN A 233 -9.37 -6.89 21.52
CA ASN A 233 -10.72 -7.41 21.24
C ASN A 233 -10.94 -8.86 21.72
N THR A 234 -9.87 -9.62 21.97
CA THR A 234 -9.94 -11.02 22.40
C THR A 234 -9.23 -11.17 23.73
N MET A 235 -9.98 -11.20 24.84
CA MET A 235 -9.42 -11.42 26.19
C MET A 235 -8.42 -12.60 26.22
N MET A 236 -7.37 -12.44 27.03
CA MET A 236 -6.09 -13.17 27.03
C MET A 236 -6.11 -14.66 26.59
N HIS A 237 -5.25 -14.98 25.61
CA HIS A 237 -4.89 -16.32 25.09
C HIS A 237 -3.98 -17.11 26.05
N ALA A 238 -4.23 -17.02 27.36
CA ALA A 238 -3.43 -17.71 28.37
C ALA A 238 -3.62 -19.25 28.24
N GLY A 239 -2.70 -19.89 27.51
CA GLY A 239 -2.69 -21.35 27.30
C GLY A 239 -2.81 -21.80 25.84
N THR A 240 -2.96 -20.87 24.88
CA THR A 240 -3.07 -21.20 23.45
C THR A 240 -1.73 -21.71 22.92
N SER A 241 -1.75 -22.79 22.14
CA SER A 241 -0.54 -23.29 21.49
C SER A 241 -0.09 -22.31 20.40
N ASP A 242 1.21 -22.25 20.12
CA ASP A 242 1.73 -21.38 19.07
C ASP A 242 1.13 -21.78 17.72
N LYS A 243 0.26 -20.94 17.16
CA LYS A 243 -0.37 -21.13 15.86
C LYS A 243 0.12 -20.11 14.86
N THR A 244 0.25 -20.53 13.61
CA THR A 244 0.57 -19.65 12.49
C THR A 244 -0.31 -20.00 11.30
N PHE A 245 -0.89 -18.99 10.67
CA PHE A 245 -1.72 -19.15 9.48
C PHE A 245 -1.61 -17.94 8.56
N SER A 246 -1.93 -18.12 7.29
CA SER A 246 -1.86 -17.08 6.25
C SER A 246 -3.25 -16.73 5.79
N VAL A 247 -3.54 -15.45 5.64
CA VAL A 247 -4.86 -14.94 5.23
C VAL A 247 -4.75 -13.94 4.09
N LEU A 248 -5.79 -13.87 3.27
CA LEU A 248 -6.03 -12.78 2.34
C LEU A 248 -7.13 -11.89 2.92
N LEU A 249 -6.78 -10.66 3.30
CA LEU A 249 -7.74 -9.59 3.58
C LEU A 249 -8.14 -8.92 2.28
N TYR A 250 -9.43 -8.65 2.06
CA TYR A 250 -9.91 -7.94 0.88
C TYR A 250 -11.23 -7.23 1.12
N THR A 251 -11.58 -6.32 0.20
CA THR A 251 -12.87 -5.62 0.20
C THR A 251 -14.01 -6.48 -0.33
N LYS A 252 -15.13 -6.52 0.40
CA LYS A 252 -16.42 -7.02 -0.10
C LYS A 252 -17.15 -5.87 -0.77
N THR A 253 -17.34 -5.98 -2.09
CA THR A 253 -18.17 -5.04 -2.86
C THR A 253 -19.59 -5.60 -3.00
N TYR A 254 -20.58 -4.83 -2.59
CA TYR A 254 -21.99 -5.19 -2.76
C TYR A 254 -22.57 -4.42 -3.96
N PRO A 255 -23.24 -5.08 -4.92
CA PRO A 255 -23.71 -4.46 -6.17
C PRO A 255 -24.63 -3.23 -6.00
N ARG A 256 -25.17 -3.00 -4.80
CA ARG A 256 -26.12 -1.91 -4.50
C ARG A 256 -25.72 -1.07 -3.29
N SER A 257 -24.51 -1.23 -2.75
CA SER A 257 -24.03 -0.45 -1.62
C SER A 257 -22.79 0.34 -1.98
N THR A 258 -22.78 1.61 -1.61
CA THR A 258 -21.55 2.41 -1.59
C THR A 258 -20.68 2.10 -0.37
N LYS A 259 -21.18 1.29 0.57
CA LYS A 259 -20.44 0.87 1.76
C LYS A 259 -19.40 -0.18 1.38
N VAL A 260 -18.14 0.15 1.59
CA VAL A 260 -17.04 -0.81 1.53
C VAL A 260 -16.96 -1.54 2.87
N THR A 261 -16.99 -2.87 2.85
CA THR A 261 -16.68 -3.69 4.03
C THR A 261 -15.49 -4.59 3.73
N TYR A 262 -14.93 -5.18 4.77
CA TYR A 262 -13.75 -6.04 4.67
C TYR A 262 -14.10 -7.46 5.09
N THR A 263 -13.30 -8.40 4.63
CA THR A 263 -13.34 -9.81 5.04
C THR A 263 -11.95 -10.39 4.93
N ILE A 264 -11.77 -11.58 5.49
CA ILE A 264 -10.60 -12.40 5.25
C ILE A 264 -10.99 -13.81 4.80
N ASP A 265 -10.11 -14.41 4.01
CA ASP A 265 -10.09 -15.83 3.70
C ASP A 265 -8.80 -16.47 4.19
N LEU A 266 -8.92 -17.68 4.74
CA LEU A 266 -7.77 -18.50 5.11
C LEU A 266 -7.10 -19.02 3.83
N LEU A 267 -5.79 -18.82 3.71
CA LEU A 267 -4.97 -19.33 2.62
C LEU A 267 -4.15 -20.54 3.07
N LEU A 268 -3.59 -20.49 4.28
CA LEU A 268 -2.85 -21.62 4.85
C LEU A 268 -3.15 -21.69 6.35
N PRO A 269 -3.22 -22.90 6.93
CA PRO A 269 -3.17 -24.20 6.24
C PRO A 269 -4.46 -24.51 5.47
N ASP A 270 -4.38 -25.37 4.44
CA ASP A 270 -5.55 -25.81 3.66
C ASP A 270 -6.58 -26.56 4.52
N ASN A 271 -6.09 -27.30 5.52
CA ASN A 271 -6.89 -28.06 6.47
C ASN A 271 -6.54 -27.60 7.90
N PRO A 272 -7.16 -26.52 8.41
CA PRO A 272 -6.91 -26.04 9.76
C PRO A 272 -7.41 -27.04 10.80
N ASP A 273 -6.68 -27.17 11.90
CA ASP A 273 -7.21 -27.82 13.10
C ASP A 273 -8.30 -26.94 13.75
N LYS A 274 -9.05 -27.51 14.70
CA LYS A 274 -10.17 -26.80 15.36
C LYS A 274 -9.75 -25.51 16.05
N GLU A 275 -8.54 -25.47 16.60
CA GLU A 275 -8.02 -24.30 17.31
C GLU A 275 -7.67 -23.18 16.31
N THR A 276 -6.99 -23.53 15.21
CA THR A 276 -6.65 -22.62 14.12
C THR A 276 -7.90 -22.06 13.46
N ASP A 277 -8.92 -22.89 13.23
CA ASP A 277 -10.20 -22.44 12.67
C ASP A 277 -10.93 -21.47 13.61
N ALA A 278 -10.96 -21.76 14.91
CA ALA A 278 -11.55 -20.86 15.91
C ALA A 278 -10.83 -19.50 15.98
N LEU A 279 -9.49 -19.52 15.94
CA LEU A 279 -8.67 -18.30 15.89
C LEU A 279 -8.95 -17.52 14.59
N PHE A 280 -8.89 -18.17 13.43
CA PHE A 280 -9.21 -17.54 12.15
C PHE A 280 -10.60 -16.88 12.16
N MET A 281 -11.63 -17.58 12.65
CA MET A 281 -12.99 -17.05 12.74
C MET A 281 -13.11 -15.89 13.73
N SER A 282 -12.25 -15.85 14.76
CA SER A 282 -12.13 -14.70 15.67
C SER A 282 -11.58 -13.48 14.93
N LEU A 283 -10.48 -13.64 14.19
CA LEU A 283 -9.89 -12.56 13.40
C LEU A 283 -10.84 -12.09 12.29
N LYS A 284 -11.56 -13.02 11.65
CA LYS A 284 -12.52 -12.70 10.59
C LYS A 284 -13.63 -11.80 11.09
N ARG A 285 -14.22 -12.11 12.26
CA ARG A 285 -15.25 -11.27 12.90
C ARG A 285 -14.73 -9.87 13.21
N PHE A 286 -13.50 -9.76 13.69
CA PHE A 286 -12.86 -8.46 13.92
C PHE A 286 -12.67 -7.67 12.63
N VAL A 287 -12.12 -8.27 11.58
CA VAL A 287 -11.93 -7.60 10.28
C VAL A 287 -13.27 -7.18 9.66
N GLU A 288 -14.30 -8.04 9.73
CA GLU A 288 -15.64 -7.72 9.23
C GLU A 288 -16.33 -6.60 10.02
N SER A 289 -15.87 -6.32 11.25
CA SER A 289 -16.35 -5.20 12.07
C SER A 289 -15.69 -3.87 11.74
N LEU A 290 -14.58 -3.87 10.98
CA LEU A 290 -13.83 -2.65 10.69
C LEU A 290 -14.67 -1.64 9.89
N PRO A 291 -14.55 -0.34 10.23
CA PRO A 291 -15.28 0.70 9.54
C PRO A 291 -14.83 0.85 8.07
N SER A 292 -15.74 1.31 7.22
CA SER A 292 -15.45 1.54 5.79
C SER A 292 -14.27 2.50 5.60
N ASN A 293 -13.52 2.27 4.52
CA ASN A 293 -12.31 3.01 4.14
C ASN A 293 -11.10 2.80 5.08
N SER A 294 -11.12 1.80 5.97
CA SER A 294 -9.97 1.43 6.79
C SER A 294 -8.71 1.11 5.98
N PHE A 295 -8.85 0.60 4.76
CA PHE A 295 -7.76 0.28 3.85
C PHE A 295 -7.90 1.03 2.52
N ALA A 296 -6.79 1.61 2.04
CA ALA A 296 -6.66 2.14 0.68
C ALA A 296 -6.23 1.02 -0.29
N PRO A 297 -6.53 1.10 -1.59
CA PRO A 297 -5.97 0.16 -2.56
C PRO A 297 -4.46 0.38 -2.75
N TYR A 298 -3.76 -0.67 -3.18
CA TYR A 298 -2.45 -0.50 -3.81
C TYR A 298 -2.59 -0.27 -5.31
N PHE A 299 -1.69 0.53 -5.85
CA PHE A 299 -1.65 0.90 -7.26
C PHE A 299 -0.58 0.08 -7.96
N THR A 300 -0.95 -0.62 -9.02
CA THR A 300 -0.04 -1.51 -9.75
C THR A 300 0.51 -0.87 -11.02
N THR A 301 1.67 -1.31 -11.47
CA THR A 301 2.31 -0.79 -12.69
C THR A 301 1.55 -1.11 -13.97
N ASP A 302 0.68 -2.11 -13.97
CA ASP A 302 -0.22 -2.46 -15.07
C ASP A 302 -1.56 -1.69 -15.03
N MET A 303 -1.65 -0.64 -14.21
CA MET A 303 -2.80 0.26 -14.08
C MET A 303 -4.06 -0.44 -13.53
N ARG A 304 -3.88 -1.38 -12.60
CA ARG A 304 -4.97 -2.03 -11.85
C ARG A 304 -4.89 -1.66 -10.37
N LEU A 305 -6.01 -1.80 -9.67
CA LEU A 305 -6.06 -1.62 -8.22
C LEU A 305 -5.99 -2.98 -7.52
N MET A 306 -5.17 -3.09 -6.48
CA MET A 306 -5.18 -4.24 -5.57
C MET A 306 -5.85 -3.83 -4.25
N THR A 307 -7.02 -4.38 -3.97
CA THR A 307 -7.83 -4.01 -2.79
C THR A 307 -7.66 -4.96 -1.61
N GLY A 308 -6.69 -5.87 -1.68
CA GLY A 308 -6.38 -6.82 -0.61
C GLY A 308 -4.96 -6.75 -0.09
N ARG A 309 -4.71 -7.53 0.96
CA ARG A 309 -3.44 -7.70 1.68
C ARG A 309 -3.26 -9.16 2.06
N TYR A 310 -2.07 -9.70 1.88
CA TYR A 310 -1.68 -11.00 2.39
C TYR A 310 -0.99 -10.82 3.73
N TYR A 311 -1.53 -11.46 4.75
CA TYR A 311 -0.96 -11.43 6.09
C TYR A 311 -0.55 -12.82 6.56
N LYS A 312 0.59 -12.89 7.23
CA LYS A 312 0.96 -13.99 8.11
C LYS A 312 0.54 -13.62 9.52
N VAL A 313 -0.26 -14.48 10.14
CA VAL A 313 -0.78 -14.30 11.49
C VAL A 313 -0.13 -15.34 12.39
N THR A 314 0.44 -14.89 13.51
CA THR A 314 0.96 -15.74 14.57
C THR A 314 0.21 -15.44 15.86
N VAL A 315 -0.30 -16.47 16.51
CA VAL A 315 -0.98 -16.37 17.81
C VAL A 315 -0.22 -17.21 18.81
N ASN A 316 0.14 -16.62 19.94
CA ASN A 316 0.81 -17.30 21.04
C ASN A 316 0.39 -16.69 22.38
N LYS A 317 1.07 -17.10 23.47
CA LYS A 317 0.84 -16.56 24.82
C LYS A 317 0.99 -15.03 24.95
N CYS A 318 1.68 -14.37 24.01
CA CYS A 318 1.85 -12.92 23.99
C CYS A 318 0.73 -12.20 23.23
N GLY A 319 -0.17 -12.94 22.56
CA GLY A 319 -1.29 -12.41 21.80
C GLY A 319 -1.15 -12.62 20.30
N TRP A 320 -1.63 -11.63 19.52
CA TRP A 320 -1.70 -11.67 18.07
C TRP A 320 -0.59 -10.84 17.43
N LEU A 321 0.18 -11.47 16.55
CA LEU A 321 1.11 -10.82 15.64
C LEU A 321 0.61 -10.97 14.21
N ILE A 322 0.43 -9.85 13.53
CA ILE A 322 0.10 -9.81 12.11
C ILE A 322 1.26 -9.15 11.38
N GLN A 323 1.73 -9.81 10.32
CA GLN A 323 2.81 -9.35 9.45
C GLN A 323 2.34 -9.39 8.00
N ASP A 324 2.59 -8.33 7.26
CA ASP A 324 2.34 -8.31 5.81
C ASP A 324 3.45 -9.06 5.08
N TYR A 325 3.06 -9.91 4.12
CA TYR A 325 4.01 -10.62 3.26
C TYR A 325 4.87 -9.71 2.39
N LEU A 326 4.57 -8.42 2.30
CA LEU A 326 5.43 -7.46 1.59
C LEU A 326 6.75 -7.20 2.35
N ASP A 327 6.80 -7.49 3.65
CA ASP A 327 7.95 -7.27 4.54
C ASP A 327 8.56 -8.60 5.06
N LEU A 328 8.15 -9.75 4.52
CA LEU A 328 8.62 -11.10 4.89
C LEU A 328 9.58 -11.68 3.84
#